data_AF-A0A7L2XPE3-F1
#
_entry.id   AF-A0A7L2XPE3-F1
#
_cell.length_a   1.000
_cell.length_b   1.000
_cell.length_c   1.000
_cell.angle_alpha   90.00
_cell.angle_beta   90.00
_cell.angle_gamma   90.00
#
_symmetry.space_group_name_H-M   'P 1'
#
loop_
_entity.id
_entity.type
_entity.pdbx_description
1 polymer ?
#
loop_
_entity_poly.entity_id
_entity_poly.type
_entity_poly.pdbx_seq_one_letter_code
_entity_poly.pdbx_strand_id
1 'polypeptide(L)' 'DEFPENISAAAEELKSVTLIPALGLNVHSLLKHRSLLLTLAAVTFLERRLLWHDRRYSGLYPF' A
#
# COMPACT_ATOMS: atom_id res chain seq x y z
N ASP A 1 8.31 -1.86 -8.70
CA ASP A 1 8.29 -1.51 -7.26
C ASP A 1 8.96 -2.61 -6.47
N GLU A 2 10.29 -2.59 -6.46
CA GLU A 2 11.11 -3.49 -5.65
C GLU A 2 11.63 -2.69 -4.45
N PHE A 3 11.55 -3.28 -3.27
CA PHE A 3 12.06 -2.64 -2.06
C PHE A 3 13.60 -2.62 -2.10
N PRO A 4 14.25 -1.56 -1.58
CA PRO A 4 15.69 -1.55 -1.43
C PRO A 4 16.19 -2.77 -0.63
N GLU A 5 17.30 -3.37 -1.04
CA GLU A 5 17.84 -4.59 -0.41
C GLU A 5 18.04 -4.44 1.10
N ASN A 6 18.55 -3.29 1.53
CA ASN A 6 18.80 -3.01 2.95
C ASN A 6 17.54 -3.09 3.82
N ILE A 7 16.40 -2.58 3.34
CA ILE A 7 15.15 -2.60 4.13
C ILE A 7 14.52 -3.98 4.10
N SER A 8 14.63 -4.70 2.97
CA SER A 8 14.14 -6.06 2.83
C SER A 8 14.86 -7.00 3.80
N ALA A 9 16.20 -6.96 3.82
CA ALA A 9 17.01 -7.77 4.74
C ALA A 9 16.68 -7.45 6.21
N ALA A 10 16.57 -6.17 6.58
CA ALA A 10 16.23 -5.77 7.94
C ALA A 10 14.80 -6.19 8.35
N ALA A 11 13.84 -6.18 7.42
CA ALA A 11 12.47 -6.58 7.71
C ALA A 11 12.32 -8.10 7.86
N GLU A 12 13.13 -8.90 7.13
CA GLU A 12 13.13 -10.36 7.27
C GLU A 12 13.56 -10.82 8.67
N GLU A 13 14.46 -10.08 9.31
CA GLU A 13 14.91 -10.37 10.68
C GLU A 13 13.87 -9.97 11.76
N LEU A 14 12.90 -9.10 11.43
CA LEU A 14 11.97 -8.49 12.38
C LEU A 14 10.53 -8.97 12.20
N LYS A 15 10.01 -9.75 13.16
CA LYS A 15 8.62 -10.25 13.12
C LYS A 15 7.55 -9.18 13.34
N SER A 16 7.91 -8.01 13.86
CA SER A 16 6.99 -6.92 14.19
C SER A 16 6.75 -5.95 13.03
N VAL A 17 7.61 -5.98 12.00
CA VAL A 17 7.57 -5.06 10.87
C VAL A 17 7.26 -5.86 9.60
N THR A 18 6.24 -5.44 8.87
CA THR A 18 5.87 -6.09 7.60
C THR A 18 6.02 -5.08 6.47
N LEU A 19 6.80 -5.44 5.44
CA LEU A 19 6.84 -4.68 4.19
C LEU A 19 5.73 -5.15 3.26
N ILE A 20 4.89 -4.22 2.80
CA ILE A 20 3.77 -4.49 1.89
C ILE A 20 3.85 -3.48 0.74
N PRO A 21 3.80 -3.92 -0.53
CA PRO A 21 3.73 -3.00 -1.66
C PRO A 21 2.41 -2.22 -1.63
N ALA A 22 2.39 -0.98 -2.13
CA ALA A 22 1.20 -0.14 -2.10
C ALA A 22 -0.05 -0.78 -2.77
N LEU A 23 0.17 -1.65 -3.76
CA LEU A 23 -0.89 -2.42 -4.42
C LEU A 23 -1.54 -3.48 -3.52
N GLY A 24 -0.78 -4.04 -2.57
CA GLY A 24 -1.24 -5.09 -1.64
C GLY A 24 -1.81 -4.55 -0.31
N LEU A 25 -1.96 -3.23 -0.20
CA LEU A 25 -2.50 -2.60 1.00
C LEU A 25 -3.95 -3.02 1.23
N ASN A 26 -4.25 -3.50 2.44
CA ASN A 26 -5.59 -3.96 2.80
C ASN A 26 -5.91 -3.60 4.26
N VAL A 27 -7.20 -3.47 4.57
CA VAL A 27 -7.69 -3.03 5.88
C VAL A 27 -7.33 -4.01 7.00
N HIS A 28 -7.29 -5.31 6.72
CA HIS A 28 -6.93 -6.31 7.73
C HIS A 28 -5.48 -6.10 8.24
N SER A 29 -4.53 -5.93 7.32
CA SER A 29 -3.14 -5.64 7.66
C SER A 29 -2.97 -4.29 8.37
N LEU A 30 -3.79 -3.29 8.03
CA LEU A 30 -3.80 -1.98 8.71
C LEU A 30 -4.17 -2.10 10.18
N LEU A 31 -5.21 -2.87 10.49
CA LEU A 31 -5.69 -3.04 11.87
C LEU A 31 -4.80 -3.98 12.69
N LYS A 32 -4.09 -4.92 12.03
CA LYS A 32 -3.15 -5.83 12.69
C LYS A 32 -1.92 -5.09 13.26
N HIS A 33 -1.47 -4.03 12.61
CA HIS A 33 -0.30 -3.27 13.04
C HIS A 33 -0.72 -1.98 13.76
N ARG A 34 0.08 -1.55 14.74
CA ARG A 34 -0.21 -0.31 15.51
C ARG A 34 0.14 0.96 14.73
N SER A 35 1.13 0.89 13.87
CA SER A 35 1.68 2.02 13.13
C SER A 35 1.83 1.67 11.66
N LEU A 36 1.58 2.66 10.81
CA LEU A 36 1.72 2.56 9.36
C LEU A 36 2.69 3.64 8.87
N LEU A 37 3.60 3.23 7.99
CA LEU A 37 4.56 4.11 7.32
C LEU A 37 4.29 4.06 5.82
N LEU A 38 4.21 5.23 5.19
CA LEU A 38 4.03 5.36 3.75
C LEU A 38 5.16 6.21 3.17
N THR A 39 5.68 5.79 2.03
CA THR A 39 6.57 6.62 1.22
C THR A 39 5.75 7.67 0.48
N LEU A 40 6.38 8.78 0.10
CA LEU A 40 5.72 9.83 -0.68
C LEU A 40 5.10 9.26 -1.98
N ALA A 41 5.82 8.37 -2.66
CA ALA A 41 5.32 7.70 -3.86
C ALA A 41 4.07 6.86 -3.59
N ALA A 42 4.01 6.14 -2.46
CA ALA A 42 2.84 5.36 -2.07
C ALA A 42 1.63 6.25 -1.76
N VAL A 43 1.83 7.40 -1.10
CA VAL A 43 0.75 8.38 -0.86
C VAL A 43 0.18 8.88 -2.18
N THR A 44 1.03 9.36 -3.10
CA THR A 44 0.61 9.86 -4.42
C THR A 44 -0.07 8.77 -5.26
N PHE A 45 0.31 7.50 -5.09
CA PHE A 45 -0.34 6.37 -5.76
C PHE A 45 -1.74 6.10 -5.19
N LEU A 46 -1.87 6.02 -3.87
CA LEU A 46 -3.14 5.75 -3.19
C LEU A 46 -4.14 6.88 -3.42
N GLU A 47 -3.71 8.14 -3.30
CA GLU A 47 -4.55 9.30 -3.55
C GLU A 47 -5.16 9.27 -4.96
N ARG A 48 -4.33 9.04 -5.99
CA ARG A 48 -4.80 8.95 -7.38
C ARG A 48 -5.83 7.84 -7.57
N ARG A 49 -5.61 6.66 -7.00
CA ARG A 49 -6.53 5.52 -7.15
C ARG A 49 -7.83 5.71 -6.38
N LEU A 50 -7.76 6.18 -5.14
CA LEU A 50 -8.94 6.38 -4.30
C LEU A 50 -9.82 7.51 -4.83
N LEU A 51 -9.21 8.66 -5.21
CA LEU A 51 -9.96 9.80 -5.75
C LEU A 51 -10.52 9.54 -7.15
N TRP A 52 -9.94 8.62 -7.93
CA TRP A 52 -10.52 8.22 -9.22
C TRP A 52 -11.93 7.64 -9.03
N HIS A 53 -12.17 6.89 -7.96
CA HIS A 53 -13.47 6.30 -7.69
C HIS A 53 -14.54 7.33 -7.27
N ASP A 54 -14.15 8.50 -6.77
CA ASP A 54 -15.07 9.58 -6.38
C ASP A 54 -15.70 10.28 -7.59
N ARG A 55 -14.97 10.36 -8.71
CA ARG A 55 -15.38 11.12 -9.91
C ARG A 55 -15.76 10.26 -11.12
N ARG A 56 -15.76 8.93 -10.99
CA ARG A 56 -16.03 8.03 -12.11
C ARG A 56 -17.53 7.80 -12.33
N TYR A 57 -17.89 7.56 -13.59
CA TYR A 57 -19.20 6.99 -13.92
C TYR A 57 -19.28 5.51 -13.55
N SER A 58 -20.50 4.98 -13.48
CA SER A 58 -20.72 3.54 -13.38
C SER A 58 -20.15 2.83 -14.60
N GLY A 59 -19.53 1.66 -14.41
CA GLY A 59 -18.95 0.90 -15.52
C GLY A 59 -20.04 0.39 -16.45
N LEU A 60 -19.90 0.68 -17.75
CA LEU A 60 -20.80 0.15 -18.79
C LEU A 60 -20.44 -1.32 -19.13
N TYR A 61 -19.15 -1.65 -19.01
CA TYR A 61 -18.56 -2.98 -19.11
C TYR A 61 -17.55 -3.16 -17.95
N PRO A 62 -17.08 -4.38 -17.66
CA PRO A 62 -16.03 -4.59 -16.68
C PRO A 62 -14.82 -3.68 -16.93
N PHE A 63 -14.28 -3.12 -15.85
CA PHE A 63 -13.11 -2.24 -15.87
C PHE A 63 -11.81 -3.01 -16.11
#